data_AF-J9CMH2-F1
#
_entry.id   AF-J9CMH2-F1
#
_cell.length_a   1.000
_cell.length_b   1.000
_cell.length_c   1.000
_cell.angle_alpha   90.00
_cell.angle_beta   90.00
_cell.angle_gamma   90.00
#
_symmetry.space_group_name_H-M   'P 1'
#
loop_
_entity.id
_entity.type
_entity.pdbx_description
1 polymer ?
#
loop_
_entity_poly.entity_id
_entity_poly.type
_entity_poly.pdbx_seq_one_letter_code
_entity_poly.pdbx_strand_id
1 'polypeptide(L)'
;MTLMRRTSILCSREFAQLRLELNFKTCNCKAVKLIGILADCFKAKGVDLEKCYGSVNYDAFKKPLLKGQQNCEWVEGAVAVLKAGEALPKYRVLAVNSFQFNNAGAFITQELGYALAWGNELMAKLTEAGLSADEVAKNIKFNFGISSNYFMEIAKFRAARWLWAEIVAAYKPACDCACKMHVHAQTSKWNMTVYDAHVNLLRSQTETMSAAIAGVNSITVRPFDETYQTPDDFSERIARNQQLLLKEECHFDKVVDPIRRFLLC
;
A
#
# COMPACT_ATOMS: atom_id res chain seq x y z
N MET A 1 -10.15 20.35 -11.84
CA MET A 1 -9.16 21.42 -11.60
C MET A 1 -9.36 22.08 -10.23
N THR A 2 -9.79 21.31 -9.22
CA THR A 2 -10.30 21.87 -7.94
C THR A 2 -9.55 21.32 -6.72
N LEU A 3 -8.67 20.33 -6.91
CA LEU A 3 -7.74 19.80 -5.90
C LEU A 3 -6.35 20.46 -5.92
N MET A 4 -6.13 21.43 -6.81
CA MET A 4 -4.84 22.11 -7.00
C MET A 4 -4.68 23.42 -6.20
N ARG A 5 -5.73 23.91 -5.53
CA ARG A 5 -5.72 25.26 -4.91
C ARG A 5 -5.36 25.31 -3.42
N ARG A 6 -5.25 24.17 -2.71
CA ARG A 6 -4.79 24.15 -1.30
C ARG A 6 -3.39 23.55 -1.11
N THR A 7 -2.80 22.99 -2.17
CA THR A 7 -1.41 22.50 -2.17
C THR A 7 -0.38 23.58 -2.53
N SER A 8 -0.80 24.84 -2.72
CA SER A 8 0.07 25.94 -3.14
C SER A 8 0.78 26.70 -2.01
N ILE A 9 0.63 26.30 -0.74
CA ILE A 9 1.20 27.03 0.42
C ILE A 9 2.04 26.17 1.39
N LEU A 10 2.13 24.85 1.20
CA LEU A 10 3.10 24.03 1.96
C LEU A 10 4.44 23.96 1.21
N CYS A 11 5.38 24.68 1.80
CA CYS A 11 6.65 25.18 1.31
C CYS A 11 7.55 24.13 0.61
N SER A 12 8.04 24.55 -0.55
CA SER A 12 8.84 23.85 -1.56
C SER A 12 10.20 23.29 -1.10
N ARG A 13 10.60 23.50 0.16
CA ARG A 13 11.87 23.03 0.73
C ARG A 13 11.71 21.86 1.73
N GLU A 14 10.54 21.66 2.31
CA GLU A 14 10.35 20.64 3.37
C GLU A 14 10.25 19.21 2.82
N PHE A 15 9.81 19.04 1.56
CA PHE A 15 9.67 17.72 0.94
C PHE A 15 10.98 16.94 0.78
N ALA A 16 12.13 17.63 0.69
CA ALA A 16 13.44 17.00 0.52
C ALA A 16 14.11 16.63 1.87
N GLN A 17 13.69 17.24 2.97
CA GLN A 17 14.23 17.01 4.32
C GLN A 17 13.41 16.01 5.13
N LEU A 18 12.12 15.86 4.82
CA LEU A 18 11.25 14.92 5.49
C LEU A 18 11.35 13.54 4.83
N ARG A 19 11.63 12.50 5.62
CA ARG A 19 11.57 11.08 5.22
C ARG A 19 10.11 10.64 4.96
N LEU A 20 9.42 11.31 4.03
CA LEU A 20 8.01 11.08 3.72
C LEU A 20 7.87 10.12 2.54
N GLU A 21 7.06 9.08 2.73
CA GLU A 21 6.64 8.19 1.64
C GLU A 21 5.50 8.86 0.85
N LEU A 22 5.75 9.22 -0.41
CA LEU A 22 4.71 9.82 -1.28
C LEU A 22 4.00 8.74 -2.10
N ASN A 23 2.69 8.64 -1.92
CA ASN A 23 1.86 7.63 -2.56
C ASN A 23 0.84 8.27 -3.51
N PHE A 24 0.93 7.93 -4.79
CA PHE A 24 0.06 8.49 -5.82
C PHE A 24 -0.89 7.44 -6.39
N LYS A 25 -2.16 7.83 -6.52
CA LYS A 25 -3.20 7.01 -7.16
C LYS A 25 -3.67 7.69 -8.44
N THR A 26 -3.69 6.94 -9.53
CA THR A 26 -4.01 7.44 -10.87
C THR A 26 -4.78 6.38 -11.66
N CYS A 27 -5.25 6.75 -12.86
CA CYS A 27 -5.75 5.79 -13.83
C CYS A 27 -4.56 5.09 -14.50
N ASN A 28 -4.65 3.77 -14.72
CA ASN A 28 -3.57 2.97 -15.31
C ASN A 28 -3.01 3.59 -16.60
N CYS A 29 -3.88 4.10 -17.49
CA CYS A 29 -3.49 4.71 -18.76
C CYS A 29 -2.64 6.00 -18.61
N LYS A 30 -2.65 6.62 -17.42
CA LYS A 30 -1.91 7.86 -17.13
C LYS A 30 -0.74 7.62 -16.17
N ALA A 31 -0.49 6.38 -15.75
CA ALA A 31 0.57 6.06 -14.79
C ALA A 31 1.96 6.46 -15.31
N VAL A 32 2.28 6.11 -16.57
CA VAL A 32 3.54 6.49 -17.23
C VAL A 32 3.73 8.01 -17.27
N LYS A 33 2.70 8.75 -17.70
CA LYS A 33 2.74 10.23 -17.77
C LYS A 33 2.95 10.84 -16.39
N LEU A 34 2.33 10.29 -15.35
CA LEU A 34 2.50 10.77 -13.98
C LEU A 34 3.94 10.58 -13.50
N ILE A 35 4.55 9.43 -13.77
CA ILE A 35 5.94 9.15 -13.38
C ILE A 35 6.89 10.15 -14.03
N GLY A 36 6.71 10.44 -15.33
CA GLY A 36 7.48 11.47 -16.03
C GLY A 36 7.34 12.86 -15.39
N ILE A 37 6.10 13.30 -15.13
CA ILE A 37 5.82 14.58 -14.46
C ILE A 37 6.45 14.63 -13.07
N LEU A 38 6.43 13.53 -12.31
CA LEU A 38 7.05 13.46 -10.99
C LEU A 38 8.57 13.58 -11.07
N ALA A 39 9.21 12.87 -12.00
CA ALA A 39 10.65 12.97 -12.23
C ALA A 39 11.06 14.39 -12.62
N ASP A 40 10.32 15.04 -13.52
CA ASP A 40 10.58 16.43 -13.94
C ASP A 40 10.38 17.42 -12.78
N CYS A 41 9.34 17.21 -11.97
CA CYS A 41 9.07 18.04 -10.80
C CYS A 41 10.19 17.92 -9.75
N PHE A 42 10.70 16.71 -9.49
CA PHE A 42 11.81 16.51 -8.56
C PHE A 42 13.12 17.10 -9.07
N LYS A 43 13.40 16.96 -10.38
CA LYS A 43 14.55 17.61 -11.03
C LYS A 43 14.46 19.13 -10.96
N ALA A 44 13.30 19.72 -11.27
CA ALA A 44 13.08 21.16 -11.21
C ALA A 44 13.25 21.72 -9.79
N LYS A 45 12.96 20.91 -8.77
CA LYS A 45 13.16 21.26 -7.35
C LYS A 45 14.55 20.93 -6.81
N GLY A 46 15.43 20.31 -7.60
CA GLY A 46 16.79 19.93 -7.19
C GLY A 46 16.83 18.86 -6.09
N VAL A 47 15.80 18.01 -6.00
CA VAL A 47 15.75 16.93 -5.01
C VAL A 47 16.50 15.71 -5.52
N ASP A 48 17.28 15.10 -4.63
CA ASP A 48 18.00 13.85 -4.90
C ASP A 48 17.03 12.68 -5.11
N LEU A 49 16.93 12.19 -6.35
CA LEU A 49 16.00 11.13 -6.76
C LEU A 49 16.24 9.81 -6.01
N GLU A 50 17.47 9.57 -5.57
CA GLU A 50 17.85 8.40 -4.78
C GLU A 50 17.31 8.45 -3.35
N LYS A 51 16.88 9.61 -2.85
CA LYS A 51 16.31 9.76 -1.50
C LYS A 51 14.79 9.79 -1.50
N CYS A 52 14.18 10.03 -2.66
CA CYS A 52 12.74 10.08 -2.81
C CYS A 52 12.14 8.67 -2.70
N TYR A 53 11.31 8.44 -1.68
CA TYR A 53 10.67 7.15 -1.42
C TYR A 53 9.15 7.27 -1.62
N GLY A 54 8.54 6.29 -2.28
CA GLY A 54 7.12 6.39 -2.59
C GLY A 54 6.54 5.24 -3.39
N SER A 55 5.30 5.44 -3.86
CA SER A 55 4.69 4.54 -4.83
C SER A 55 3.75 5.25 -5.80
N VAL A 56 3.65 4.69 -7.00
CA VAL A 56 2.62 5.03 -7.99
C VAL A 56 1.75 3.79 -8.16
N ASN A 57 0.45 3.91 -7.90
CA ASN A 57 -0.45 2.76 -7.89
C ASN A 57 -0.87 2.39 -9.31
N TYR A 58 -0.12 1.50 -9.97
CA TYR A 58 -0.55 0.80 -11.18
C TYR A 58 -1.11 -0.58 -10.81
N ASP A 59 -2.38 -0.80 -11.13
CA ASP A 59 -3.12 -2.00 -10.80
C ASP A 59 -3.81 -2.53 -12.06
N ALA A 60 -3.19 -3.52 -12.71
CA ALA A 60 -3.67 -4.13 -13.94
C ALA A 60 -5.07 -4.75 -13.83
N PHE A 61 -5.44 -5.25 -12.65
CA PHE A 61 -6.64 -6.06 -12.43
C PHE A 61 -7.82 -5.26 -11.88
N LYS A 62 -7.62 -4.00 -11.50
CA LYS A 62 -8.68 -3.10 -11.01
C LYS A 62 -9.93 -3.06 -11.89
N LYS A 63 -9.75 -2.93 -13.21
CA LYS A 63 -10.87 -2.86 -14.16
C LYS A 63 -11.56 -4.23 -14.32
N PRO A 64 -10.83 -5.34 -14.52
CA PRO A 64 -11.42 -6.67 -14.47
C PRO A 64 -12.21 -6.95 -13.19
N LEU A 65 -11.62 -6.68 -12.02
CA LEU A 65 -12.21 -7.01 -10.72
C LEU A 65 -13.42 -6.14 -10.36
N LEU A 66 -13.38 -4.83 -10.63
CA LEU A 66 -14.45 -3.91 -10.23
C LEU A 66 -15.53 -3.70 -11.30
N LYS A 67 -15.19 -3.89 -12.59
CA LYS A 67 -16.09 -3.57 -13.71
C LYS A 67 -16.35 -4.73 -14.64
N GLY A 68 -15.72 -5.89 -14.44
CA GLY A 68 -15.80 -7.02 -15.37
C GLY A 68 -15.20 -6.74 -16.75
N GLN A 69 -14.41 -5.66 -16.90
CA GLN A 69 -13.81 -5.29 -18.17
C GLN A 69 -12.44 -5.98 -18.30
N GLN A 70 -12.34 -6.92 -19.23
CA GLN A 70 -11.09 -7.61 -19.52
C GLN A 70 -9.99 -6.63 -19.93
N ASN A 71 -8.77 -6.92 -19.50
CA ASN A 71 -7.58 -6.14 -19.82
C ASN A 71 -6.52 -7.11 -20.36
N CYS A 72 -6.58 -7.44 -21.65
CA CYS A 72 -5.74 -8.48 -22.25
C CYS A 72 -4.28 -8.05 -22.42
N GLU A 73 -3.99 -6.77 -22.64
CA GLU A 73 -2.63 -6.24 -22.89
C GLU A 73 -1.99 -5.62 -21.63
N TRP A 74 -2.36 -6.13 -20.46
CA TRP A 74 -1.91 -5.54 -19.20
C TRP A 74 -0.40 -5.65 -18.96
N VAL A 75 0.24 -6.67 -19.55
CA VAL A 75 1.67 -6.95 -19.44
C VAL A 75 2.48 -5.83 -20.09
N GLU A 76 2.11 -5.40 -21.30
CA GLU A 76 2.80 -4.29 -22.00
C GLU A 76 2.72 -2.99 -21.20
N GLY A 77 1.54 -2.71 -20.64
CA GLY A 77 1.34 -1.55 -19.76
C GLY A 77 2.18 -1.63 -18.48
N ALA A 78 2.32 -2.81 -17.89
CA ALA A 78 3.16 -3.02 -16.70
C ALA A 78 4.65 -2.83 -17.01
N VAL A 79 5.13 -3.36 -18.15
CA VAL A 79 6.51 -3.17 -18.62
C VAL A 79 6.79 -1.69 -18.90
N ALA A 80 5.87 -0.97 -19.55
CA ALA A 80 6.02 0.46 -19.81
C ALA A 80 6.10 1.29 -18.51
N VAL A 81 5.33 0.91 -17.49
CA VAL A 81 5.34 1.54 -16.18
C VAL A 81 6.63 1.24 -15.41
N LEU A 82 7.16 0.02 -15.49
CA LEU A 82 8.45 -0.34 -14.90
C LEU A 82 9.60 0.45 -15.52
N LYS A 83 9.67 0.50 -16.86
CA LYS A 83 10.66 1.30 -17.59
C LYS A 83 10.60 2.78 -17.21
N ALA A 84 9.40 3.35 -17.10
CA ALA A 84 9.25 4.72 -16.62
C ALA A 84 9.70 4.89 -15.16
N GLY A 85 9.49 3.86 -14.34
CA GLY A 85 9.88 3.78 -12.94
C GLY A 85 11.39 3.79 -12.70
N GLU A 86 12.22 3.44 -13.68
CA GLU A 86 13.70 3.51 -13.58
C GLU A 86 14.19 4.92 -13.23
N ALA A 87 13.46 5.96 -13.62
CA ALA A 87 13.76 7.35 -13.25
C ALA A 87 13.62 7.63 -11.74
N LEU A 88 12.95 6.75 -10.99
CA LEU A 88 12.67 6.86 -9.56
C LEU A 88 13.00 5.52 -8.86
N PRO A 89 14.27 5.24 -8.53
CA PRO A 89 14.75 3.90 -8.14
C PRO A 89 14.22 3.37 -6.80
N LYS A 90 13.66 4.25 -5.96
CA LYS A 90 13.02 3.92 -4.67
C LYS A 90 11.49 4.04 -4.71
N TYR A 91 10.90 4.28 -5.87
CA TYR A 91 9.46 4.23 -6.06
C TYR A 91 9.02 2.82 -6.42
N ARG A 92 7.89 2.40 -5.86
CA ARG A 92 7.22 1.17 -6.26
C ARG A 92 6.07 1.50 -7.18
N VAL A 93 6.09 0.92 -8.38
CA VAL A 93 5.13 1.28 -9.42
C VAL A 93 4.04 0.24 -9.61
N LEU A 94 4.24 -1.01 -9.18
CA LEU A 94 3.24 -2.07 -9.28
C LEU A 94 2.50 -2.20 -7.95
N ALA A 95 1.17 -2.23 -7.99
CA ALA A 95 0.33 -2.30 -6.81
C ALA A 95 -0.62 -3.51 -6.85
N VAL A 96 -0.57 -4.33 -5.81
CA VAL A 96 -1.54 -5.38 -5.52
C VAL A 96 -2.53 -4.83 -4.50
N ASN A 97 -3.74 -4.49 -4.94
CA ASN A 97 -4.75 -3.81 -4.11
C ASN A 97 -5.77 -4.79 -3.52
N SER A 98 -5.34 -5.68 -2.62
CA SER A 98 -6.21 -6.71 -2.03
C SER A 98 -7.27 -6.14 -1.08
N PHE A 99 -7.11 -4.91 -0.58
CA PHE A 99 -8.15 -4.22 0.20
C PHE A 99 -9.50 -4.16 -0.53
N GLN A 100 -9.52 -4.28 -1.87
CA GLN A 100 -10.76 -4.37 -2.65
C GLN A 100 -11.55 -5.63 -2.30
N PHE A 101 -10.87 -6.77 -2.13
CA PHE A 101 -11.49 -8.04 -1.72
C PHE A 101 -12.01 -7.96 -0.29
N ASN A 102 -11.23 -7.38 0.63
CA ASN A 102 -11.66 -7.15 2.00
C ASN A 102 -12.96 -6.33 2.05
N ASN A 103 -13.03 -5.23 1.29
CA ASN A 103 -14.21 -4.39 1.21
C ASN A 103 -15.38 -5.03 0.43
N ALA A 104 -15.11 -6.07 -0.36
CA ALA A 104 -16.13 -6.88 -1.02
C ALA A 104 -16.64 -8.04 -0.14
N GLY A 105 -16.13 -8.19 1.08
CA GLY A 105 -16.55 -9.22 2.04
C GLY A 105 -15.72 -10.52 2.02
N ALA A 106 -14.53 -10.52 1.40
CA ALA A 106 -13.65 -11.69 1.43
C ALA A 106 -13.15 -11.97 2.87
N PHE A 107 -13.03 -13.25 3.21
CA PHE A 107 -12.38 -13.67 4.45
C PHE A 107 -10.88 -13.31 4.43
N ILE A 108 -10.27 -13.18 5.61
CA ILE A 108 -8.84 -12.85 5.77
C ILE A 108 -7.94 -13.81 4.98
N THR A 109 -8.23 -15.11 5.01
CA THR A 109 -7.47 -16.13 4.28
C THR A 109 -7.65 -16.03 2.77
N GLN A 110 -8.86 -15.68 2.31
CA GLN A 110 -9.14 -15.46 0.89
C GLN A 110 -8.44 -14.21 0.37
N GLU A 111 -8.49 -13.10 1.12
CA GLU A 111 -7.76 -11.88 0.78
C GLU A 111 -6.26 -12.17 0.61
N LEU A 112 -5.68 -12.91 1.55
CA LEU A 112 -4.27 -13.31 1.51
C LEU A 112 -3.95 -14.18 0.29
N GLY A 113 -4.75 -15.22 0.05
CA GLY A 113 -4.57 -16.13 -1.09
C GLY A 113 -4.64 -15.39 -2.43
N TYR A 114 -5.66 -14.55 -2.62
CA TYR A 114 -5.81 -13.77 -3.85
C TYR A 114 -4.72 -12.72 -4.02
N ALA A 115 -4.27 -12.06 -2.94
CA ALA A 115 -3.16 -11.12 -3.00
C ALA A 115 -1.86 -11.78 -3.46
N LEU A 116 -1.53 -12.95 -2.90
CA LEU A 116 -0.32 -13.69 -3.25
C LEU A 116 -0.40 -14.28 -4.66
N ALA A 117 -1.55 -14.82 -5.07
CA ALA A 117 -1.77 -15.30 -6.42
C ALA A 117 -1.61 -14.18 -7.45
N TRP A 118 -2.16 -13.00 -7.16
CA TRP A 118 -1.98 -11.82 -8.00
C TRP A 118 -0.52 -11.37 -8.06
N GLY A 119 0.18 -11.28 -6.92
CA GLY A 119 1.62 -10.98 -6.91
C GLY A 119 2.43 -11.98 -7.73
N ASN A 120 2.09 -13.27 -7.64
CA ASN A 120 2.73 -14.34 -8.41
C ASN A 120 2.46 -14.21 -9.92
N GLU A 121 1.24 -13.84 -10.33
CA GLU A 121 0.92 -13.62 -11.75
C GLU A 121 1.72 -12.45 -12.33
N LEU A 122 1.93 -11.37 -11.57
CA LEU A 122 2.81 -10.27 -11.96
C LEU A 122 4.25 -10.77 -12.16
N MET A 123 4.77 -11.56 -11.22
CA MET A 123 6.12 -12.13 -11.31
C MET A 123 6.26 -13.03 -12.54
N ALA A 124 5.33 -13.98 -12.73
CA ALA A 124 5.36 -14.93 -13.84
C ALA A 124 5.37 -14.21 -15.20
N LYS A 125 4.41 -13.32 -15.44
CA LYS A 125 4.28 -12.66 -16.75
C LYS A 125 5.36 -11.65 -17.05
N LEU A 126 5.86 -10.94 -16.04
CA LEU A 126 6.93 -9.96 -16.26
C LEU A 126 8.30 -10.65 -16.44
N THR A 127 8.52 -11.79 -15.77
CA THR A 127 9.71 -12.61 -15.99
C THR A 127 9.67 -13.29 -17.38
N GLU A 128 8.51 -13.78 -17.80
CA GLU A 128 8.28 -14.27 -19.19
C GLU A 128 8.55 -13.16 -20.23
N ALA A 129 8.27 -11.90 -19.90
CA ALA A 129 8.56 -10.74 -20.74
C ALA A 129 10.05 -10.29 -20.72
N GLY A 130 10.93 -11.01 -20.01
CA GLY A 130 12.38 -10.80 -20.00
C GLY A 130 12.90 -9.87 -18.91
N LEU A 131 12.07 -9.48 -17.93
CA LEU A 131 12.51 -8.70 -16.77
C LEU A 131 13.10 -9.62 -15.69
N SER A 132 14.03 -9.09 -14.89
CA SER A 132 14.60 -9.85 -13.78
C SER A 132 13.61 -9.97 -12.61
N ALA A 133 13.63 -11.11 -11.91
CA ALA A 133 12.79 -11.32 -10.74
C ALA A 133 13.04 -10.26 -9.64
N ASP A 134 14.30 -9.83 -9.46
CA ASP A 134 14.69 -8.79 -8.51
C ASP A 134 14.01 -7.45 -8.80
N GLU A 135 14.01 -7.05 -10.07
CA GLU A 135 13.42 -5.80 -10.52
C GLU A 135 11.91 -5.79 -10.31
N VAL A 136 11.25 -6.89 -10.68
CA VAL A 136 9.80 -7.00 -10.53
C VAL A 136 9.41 -7.02 -9.05
N ALA A 137 10.03 -7.88 -8.24
CA ALA A 137 9.71 -8.02 -6.82
C ALA A 137 9.92 -6.71 -6.04
N LYS A 138 11.02 -5.99 -6.31
CA LYS A 138 11.32 -4.70 -5.66
C LYS A 138 10.24 -3.63 -5.95
N ASN A 139 9.63 -3.69 -7.12
CA ASN A 139 8.64 -2.71 -7.58
C ASN A 139 7.20 -3.02 -7.14
N ILE A 140 6.94 -4.20 -6.57
CA ILE A 140 5.61 -4.59 -6.08
C ILE A 140 5.36 -4.01 -4.69
N LYS A 141 4.20 -3.37 -4.54
CA LYS A 141 3.64 -2.93 -3.26
C LYS A 141 2.29 -3.61 -3.02
N PHE A 142 2.16 -4.27 -1.88
CA PHE A 142 0.89 -4.88 -1.47
C PHE A 142 0.08 -3.91 -0.60
N ASN A 143 -1.18 -3.73 -0.92
CA ASN A 143 -2.12 -2.89 -0.17
C ASN A 143 -3.27 -3.75 0.36
N PHE A 144 -3.21 -4.12 1.63
CA PHE A 144 -4.22 -4.94 2.31
C PHE A 144 -5.26 -4.11 3.05
N GLY A 145 -6.46 -4.65 3.18
CA GLY A 145 -7.45 -4.17 4.14
C GLY A 145 -7.12 -4.65 5.55
N ILE A 146 -7.68 -4.03 6.57
CA ILE A 146 -7.62 -4.51 7.95
C ILE A 146 -9.06 -4.58 8.46
N SER A 147 -9.50 -5.77 8.87
CA SER A 147 -10.82 -6.01 9.43
C SER A 147 -10.81 -6.01 10.96
N SER A 148 -12.00 -6.20 11.55
CA SER A 148 -12.23 -6.21 13.00
C SER A 148 -11.58 -7.40 13.74
N ASN A 149 -11.16 -8.47 13.05
CA ASN A 149 -10.56 -9.63 13.72
C ASN A 149 -9.09 -9.38 14.05
N TYR A 150 -8.88 -8.76 15.22
CA TYR A 150 -7.60 -8.26 15.70
C TYR A 150 -6.42 -9.24 15.55
N PHE A 151 -6.51 -10.44 16.13
CA PHE A 151 -5.40 -11.39 16.11
C PHE A 151 -5.18 -12.04 14.75
N MET A 152 -6.27 -12.30 14.01
CA MET A 152 -6.18 -12.90 12.69
C MET A 152 -5.53 -11.95 11.68
N GLU A 153 -5.77 -10.64 11.81
CA GLU A 153 -5.06 -9.62 11.01
C GLU A 153 -3.56 -9.61 11.30
N ILE A 154 -3.15 -9.74 12.56
CA ILE A 154 -1.73 -9.83 12.93
C ILE A 154 -1.10 -11.08 12.29
N ALA A 155 -1.78 -12.22 12.38
CA ALA A 155 -1.33 -13.46 11.75
C ALA A 155 -1.26 -13.34 10.22
N LYS A 156 -2.25 -12.68 9.59
CA LYS A 156 -2.30 -12.43 8.14
C LYS A 156 -1.03 -11.76 7.63
N PHE A 157 -0.63 -10.65 8.24
CA PHE A 157 0.56 -9.91 7.81
C PHE A 157 1.87 -10.68 8.05
N ARG A 158 1.94 -11.47 9.13
CA ARG A 158 3.11 -12.34 9.38
C ARG A 158 3.20 -13.45 8.33
N ALA A 159 2.09 -14.14 8.08
CA ALA A 159 2.00 -15.19 7.07
C ALA A 159 2.28 -14.65 5.67
N ALA A 160 1.74 -13.47 5.33
CA ALA A 160 1.94 -12.83 4.03
C ALA A 160 3.43 -12.61 3.71
N ARG A 161 4.20 -12.09 4.67
CA ARG A 161 5.64 -11.87 4.47
C ARG A 161 6.41 -13.16 4.25
N TRP A 162 6.08 -14.21 5.01
CA TRP A 162 6.73 -15.51 4.87
C TRP A 162 6.38 -16.16 3.53
N LEU A 163 5.09 -16.26 3.21
CA LEU A 163 4.63 -16.85 1.95
C LEU A 163 5.13 -16.08 0.73
N TRP A 164 5.18 -14.75 0.78
CA TRP A 164 5.75 -13.96 -0.31
C TRP A 164 7.24 -14.22 -0.50
N ALA A 165 8.00 -14.35 0.59
CA ALA A 165 9.42 -14.69 0.49
C ALA A 165 9.63 -16.06 -0.17
N GLU A 166 8.81 -17.06 0.16
CA GLU A 166 8.85 -18.38 -0.49
C GLU A 166 8.52 -18.30 -2.00
N ILE A 167 7.48 -17.52 -2.35
CA ILE A 167 7.10 -17.31 -3.76
C ILE A 167 8.25 -16.67 -4.53
N VAL A 168 8.83 -15.57 -4.02
CA VAL A 168 9.94 -14.89 -4.71
C VAL A 168 11.18 -15.79 -4.77
N ALA A 169 11.49 -16.54 -3.72
CA ALA A 169 12.62 -17.49 -3.69
C ALA A 169 12.52 -18.56 -4.79
N ALA A 170 11.31 -18.99 -5.17
CA ALA A 170 11.11 -19.93 -6.27
C ALA A 170 11.58 -19.39 -7.63
N TYR A 171 11.59 -18.06 -7.81
CA TYR A 171 12.12 -17.40 -9.02
C TYR A 171 13.65 -17.19 -8.99
N LYS A 172 14.33 -17.63 -7.93
CA LYS A 172 15.80 -17.54 -7.76
C LYS A 172 16.34 -16.11 -8.00
N PRO A 173 15.90 -15.12 -7.21
CA PRO A 173 16.42 -13.76 -7.29
C PRO A 173 17.94 -13.75 -7.07
N ALA A 174 18.66 -12.79 -7.66
CA ALA A 174 20.09 -12.64 -7.41
C ALA A 174 20.35 -12.04 -6.02
N CYS A 175 19.38 -11.30 -5.46
CA CYS A 175 19.45 -10.73 -4.12
C CYS A 175 18.33 -11.25 -3.22
N ASP A 176 18.68 -11.81 -2.07
CA ASP A 176 17.71 -12.18 -1.02
C ASP A 176 16.87 -10.99 -0.53
N CYS A 177 17.38 -9.75 -0.73
CA CYS A 177 16.65 -8.53 -0.43
C CYS A 177 15.34 -8.38 -1.23
N ALA A 178 15.25 -8.99 -2.41
CA ALA A 178 14.05 -8.98 -3.25
C ALA A 178 12.88 -9.76 -2.63
N CYS A 179 13.16 -10.73 -1.74
CA CYS A 179 12.14 -11.50 -1.03
C CYS A 179 11.38 -10.67 0.01
N LYS A 180 11.84 -9.45 0.34
CA LYS A 180 11.19 -8.60 1.32
C LYS A 180 9.86 -8.06 0.80
N MET A 181 8.77 -8.48 1.42
CA MET A 181 7.45 -7.95 1.13
C MET A 181 7.29 -6.51 1.66
N HIS A 182 6.79 -5.63 0.80
CA HIS A 182 6.40 -4.27 1.19
C HIS A 182 4.88 -4.15 1.29
N VAL A 183 4.41 -3.87 2.50
CA VAL A 183 2.99 -3.89 2.84
C VAL A 183 2.52 -2.51 3.28
N HIS A 184 1.43 -2.07 2.67
CA HIS A 184 0.58 -1.01 3.15
C HIS A 184 -0.72 -1.61 3.67
N ALA A 185 -1.19 -1.14 4.82
CA ALA A 185 -2.46 -1.57 5.38
C ALA A 185 -3.44 -0.41 5.46
N GLN A 186 -4.71 -0.67 5.17
CA GLN A 186 -5.77 0.32 5.22
C GLN A 186 -6.95 -0.21 6.03
N THR A 187 -7.47 0.60 6.95
CA THR A 187 -8.68 0.27 7.73
C THR A 187 -9.87 0.00 6.80
N SER A 188 -10.71 -0.96 7.14
CA SER A 188 -11.77 -1.44 6.25
C SER A 188 -12.93 -0.45 6.19
N LYS A 189 -13.43 -0.19 4.97
CA LYS A 189 -14.67 0.57 4.78
C LYS A 189 -15.88 -0.30 5.11
N TRP A 190 -15.79 -1.61 4.87
CA TRP A 190 -16.87 -2.55 5.13
C TRP A 190 -17.29 -2.61 6.60
N ASN A 191 -16.34 -2.40 7.52
CA ASN A 191 -16.60 -2.46 8.96
C ASN A 191 -17.21 -1.16 9.53
N MET A 192 -17.27 -0.08 8.75
CA MET A 192 -17.78 1.21 9.22
C MET A 192 -19.31 1.27 9.19
N THR A 193 -19.90 1.84 10.24
CA THR A 193 -21.36 2.03 10.35
C THR A 193 -21.75 3.47 10.03
N VAL A 194 -22.92 3.65 9.40
CA VAL A 194 -23.53 4.97 9.18
C VAL A 194 -24.22 5.46 10.45
N TYR A 195 -24.91 4.55 11.15
CA TYR A 195 -25.49 4.82 12.46
C TYR A 195 -24.41 4.82 13.53
N ASP A 196 -24.47 5.82 14.41
CA ASP A 196 -23.50 6.04 15.48
C ASP A 196 -22.03 6.00 15.00
N ALA A 197 -21.70 6.93 14.11
CA ALA A 197 -20.42 6.98 13.43
C ALA A 197 -19.21 7.15 14.37
N HIS A 198 -19.40 7.66 15.59
CA HIS A 198 -18.31 7.80 16.56
C HIS A 198 -17.74 6.44 16.99
N VAL A 199 -18.55 5.37 16.93
CA VAL A 199 -18.07 4.00 17.19
C VAL A 199 -17.05 3.56 16.15
N ASN A 200 -17.05 4.14 14.94
CA ASN A 200 -16.04 3.84 13.93
C ASN A 200 -14.63 4.27 14.38
N LEU A 201 -14.51 5.24 15.30
CA LEU A 201 -13.22 5.59 15.90
C LEU A 201 -12.63 4.41 16.68
N LEU A 202 -13.47 3.69 17.44
CA LEU A 202 -13.01 2.52 18.19
C LEU A 202 -12.63 1.38 17.23
N ARG A 203 -13.42 1.18 16.17
CA ARG A 203 -13.14 0.17 15.13
C ARG A 203 -11.81 0.45 14.43
N SER A 204 -11.64 1.65 13.89
CA SER A 204 -10.42 2.05 13.18
C SER A 204 -9.20 2.00 14.09
N GLN A 205 -9.34 2.34 15.39
CA GLN A 205 -8.24 2.23 16.35
C GLN A 205 -7.77 0.77 16.51
N THR A 206 -8.70 -0.17 16.70
CA THR A 206 -8.35 -1.59 16.87
C THR A 206 -7.74 -2.20 15.61
N GLU A 207 -8.25 -1.82 14.43
CA GLU A 207 -7.68 -2.20 13.14
C GLU A 207 -6.26 -1.64 12.97
N THR A 208 -6.06 -0.36 13.28
CA THR A 208 -4.74 0.28 13.15
C THR A 208 -3.73 -0.35 14.09
N MET A 209 -4.16 -0.69 15.31
CA MET A 209 -3.32 -1.35 16.31
C MET A 209 -2.87 -2.74 15.85
N SER A 210 -3.75 -3.54 15.24
CA SER A 210 -3.36 -4.86 14.72
C SER A 210 -2.31 -4.74 13.61
N ALA A 211 -2.47 -3.80 12.67
CA ALA A 211 -1.48 -3.55 11.62
C ALA A 211 -0.15 -2.99 12.14
N ALA A 212 -0.19 -2.11 13.15
CA ALA A 212 0.99 -1.54 13.77
C ALA A 212 1.82 -2.63 14.45
N ILE A 213 1.17 -3.48 15.26
CA ILE A 213 1.84 -4.59 15.96
C ILE A 213 2.36 -5.64 14.98
N ALA A 214 1.65 -5.87 13.88
CA ALA A 214 2.11 -6.76 12.84
C ALA A 214 3.33 -6.22 12.06
N GLY A 215 3.81 -5.00 12.33
CA GLY A 215 4.99 -4.42 11.70
C GLY A 215 4.81 -4.10 10.21
N VAL A 216 3.63 -3.58 9.83
CA VAL A 216 3.35 -3.11 8.47
C VAL A 216 4.18 -1.85 8.14
N ASN A 217 4.56 -1.64 6.87
CA ASN A 217 5.45 -0.53 6.48
C ASN A 217 4.76 0.84 6.48
N SER A 218 3.47 0.89 6.09
CA SER A 218 2.68 2.12 6.14
C SER A 218 1.21 1.81 6.38
N ILE A 219 0.52 2.69 7.08
CA ILE A 219 -0.88 2.50 7.48
C ILE A 219 -1.70 3.71 7.05
N THR A 220 -2.86 3.46 6.43
CA THR A 220 -3.88 4.49 6.18
C THR A 220 -5.06 4.23 7.11
N VAL A 221 -5.37 5.22 7.93
CA VAL A 221 -6.59 5.23 8.75
C VAL A 221 -7.63 6.05 8.01
N ARG A 222 -8.79 5.44 7.78
CA ARG A 222 -9.92 6.11 7.14
C ARG A 222 -10.63 7.02 8.15
N PRO A 223 -11.05 8.22 7.74
CA PRO A 223 -11.91 9.07 8.57
C PRO A 223 -13.20 8.34 8.96
N PHE A 224 -13.68 8.58 10.18
CA PHE A 224 -14.81 7.85 10.76
C PHE A 224 -16.16 8.09 10.06
N ASP A 225 -16.23 9.17 9.27
CA ASP A 225 -17.41 9.71 8.61
C ASP A 225 -17.42 9.50 7.08
N GLU A 226 -16.38 8.86 6.53
CA GLU A 226 -16.19 8.63 5.08
C GLU A 226 -17.34 7.82 4.45
N THR A 227 -18.14 7.11 5.25
CA THR A 227 -19.28 6.31 4.76
C THR A 227 -20.48 7.15 4.35
N TYR A 228 -20.69 8.34 4.94
CA TYR A 228 -21.88 9.16 4.70
C TYR A 228 -21.61 10.61 4.35
N GLN A 229 -20.40 11.14 4.58
CA GLN A 229 -20.02 12.48 4.15
C GLN A 229 -18.60 12.53 3.60
N THR A 230 -18.28 13.64 2.92
CA THR A 230 -16.89 13.92 2.56
C THR A 230 -16.16 14.32 3.83
N PRO A 231 -15.05 13.66 4.20
CA PRO A 231 -14.31 13.99 5.41
C PRO A 231 -13.89 15.46 5.43
N ASP A 232 -14.03 16.09 6.58
CA ASP A 232 -13.56 17.45 6.84
C ASP A 232 -12.17 17.45 7.51
N ASP A 233 -11.64 18.65 7.74
CA ASP A 233 -10.33 18.82 8.40
C ASP A 233 -10.31 18.21 9.82
N PHE A 234 -11.48 18.09 10.47
CA PHE A 234 -11.62 17.51 11.80
C PHE A 234 -11.50 15.98 11.75
N SER A 235 -12.25 15.32 10.88
CA SER A 235 -12.25 13.87 10.70
C SER A 235 -10.89 13.37 10.20
N GLU A 236 -10.25 14.09 9.27
CA GLU A 236 -8.87 13.80 8.84
C GLU A 236 -7.86 13.96 9.98
N ARG A 237 -8.02 14.99 10.83
CA ARG A 237 -7.16 15.19 12.00
C ARG A 237 -7.30 14.03 13.00
N ILE A 238 -8.51 13.55 13.25
CA ILE A 238 -8.70 12.41 14.16
C ILE A 238 -8.04 11.15 13.60
N ALA A 239 -8.24 10.84 12.31
CA ALA A 239 -7.62 9.67 11.68
C ALA A 239 -6.08 9.71 11.77
N ARG A 240 -5.47 10.88 11.58
CA ARG A 240 -4.02 11.08 11.77
C ARG A 240 -3.61 10.93 13.24
N ASN A 241 -4.37 11.49 14.16
CA ASN A 241 -4.07 11.41 15.59
C ASN A 241 -4.09 9.98 16.12
N GLN A 242 -4.97 9.11 15.60
CA GLN A 242 -4.96 7.68 15.95
C GLN A 242 -3.59 7.03 15.65
N GLN A 243 -2.99 7.36 14.51
CA GLN A 243 -1.65 6.86 14.16
C GLN A 243 -0.55 7.47 15.04
N LEU A 244 -0.64 8.76 15.33
CA LEU A 244 0.33 9.47 16.19
C LEU A 244 0.31 8.91 17.62
N LEU A 245 -0.88 8.66 18.17
CA LEU A 245 -1.05 8.07 19.50
C LEU A 245 -0.39 6.69 19.56
N LEU A 246 -0.64 5.83 18.56
CA LEU A 246 0.00 4.50 18.50
C LEU A 246 1.52 4.58 18.40
N LYS A 247 2.05 5.60 17.71
CA LYS A 247 3.48 5.76 17.49
C LYS A 247 4.20 6.36 18.69
N GLU A 248 3.65 7.38 19.31
CA GLU A 248 4.33 8.18 20.35
C GLU A 248 4.00 7.69 21.77
N GLU A 249 2.80 7.14 22.01
CA GLU A 249 2.31 6.83 23.36
C GLU A 249 2.22 5.32 23.63
N CYS A 250 1.88 4.50 22.64
CA CYS A 250 1.70 3.06 22.86
C CYS A 250 3.00 2.26 22.92
N HIS A 251 4.14 2.86 22.56
CA HIS A 251 5.47 2.25 22.65
C HIS A 251 5.63 0.90 21.93
N PHE A 252 4.81 0.64 20.90
CA PHE A 252 4.92 -0.58 20.08
C PHE A 252 6.21 -0.64 19.27
N ASP A 253 6.93 0.47 19.16
CA ASP A 253 8.23 0.60 18.51
C ASP A 253 9.41 0.12 19.37
N LYS A 254 9.21 -0.10 20.68
CA LYS A 254 10.28 -0.52 21.60
C LYS A 254 10.72 -1.98 21.42
N VAL A 255 9.86 -2.84 20.88
CA VAL A 255 10.13 -4.27 20.69
C VAL A 255 9.78 -4.67 19.26
N VAL A 256 10.74 -5.28 18.56
CA VAL A 256 10.50 -5.84 17.23
C VAL A 256 9.64 -7.10 17.36
N ASP A 257 8.44 -7.08 16.76
CA ASP A 257 7.45 -8.17 16.78
C ASP A 257 7.09 -8.61 18.22
N PRO A 258 6.32 -7.79 18.96
CA PRO A 258 6.01 -8.06 20.38
C PRO A 258 5.17 -9.33 20.57
N ILE A 259 4.56 -9.87 19.50
CA ILE A 259 3.70 -11.06 19.51
C ILE A 259 4.46 -12.31 19.02
N ARG A 260 5.77 -12.23 18.78
CA ARG A 260 6.58 -13.36 18.26
C ARG A 260 6.37 -14.68 19.03
N ARG A 261 6.14 -14.62 20.34
CA ARG A 261 5.98 -15.77 21.24
C ARG A 261 4.55 -15.99 21.75
N PHE A 262 3.57 -15.25 21.23
CA PHE A 262 2.19 -15.37 21.67
C PHE A 262 1.57 -16.62 21.03
N LEU A 263 1.34 -17.65 21.85
CA LEU A 263 0.59 -18.85 21.46
C LEU A 263 -0.90 -18.50 21.54
N LEU A 264 -1.52 -18.25 20.39
CA LEU A 264 -2.96 -18.41 20.25
C LEU A 264 -3.23 -19.86 19.83
N CYS A 265 -2.97 -20.77 20.77
CA CYS A 265 -3.42 -22.15 20.80
C CYS A 265 -3.75 -22.47 22.26
#